data_AF-A0A7D8U9Z0-F1
#
_entry.id   AF-A0A7D8U9Z0-F1
#
_cell.length_a   1.000
_cell.length_b   1.000
_cell.length_c   1.000
_cell.angle_alpha   90.00
_cell.angle_beta   90.00
_cell.angle_gamma   90.00
#
_symmetry.space_group_name_H-M   'P 1'
#
loop_
_entity.id
_entity.type
_entity.pdbx_description
1 polymer ?
#
loop_
_entity_poly.entity_id
_entity_poly.type
_entity_poly.pdbx_seq_one_letter_code
_entity_poly.pdbx_strand_id
1 'polypeptide(L)'
;MFVGWRMRQDLELFATIPAGELKIDVLRGTCNHHSLGEIDTYIAGELAAWFEHRLAVHQISRVDILAATLTVQLERIDSKTNRHRSVTFDWHCVGLVSTADREYRSHLCETHAWVPAA
;
A
#
# COMPACT_ATOMS: atom_id res chain seq x y z
N MET A 1 -0.20 -6.98 -4.92
CA MET A 1 0.98 -6.84 -4.02
C MET A 1 0.59 -6.66 -2.55
N PHE A 2 -0.66 -6.27 -2.25
CA PHE A 2 -1.21 -6.18 -0.87
C PHE A 2 -1.63 -7.53 -0.26
N VAL A 3 -1.20 -8.64 -0.83
CA VAL A 3 -1.71 -9.98 -0.50
C VAL A 3 -0.54 -10.91 -0.31
N GLY A 4 -0.29 -11.32 0.94
CA GLY A 4 0.79 -12.24 1.28
C GLY A 4 1.12 -12.27 2.77
N TRP A 5 1.66 -13.40 3.23
CA TRP A 5 2.03 -13.63 4.64
C TRP A 5 3.04 -12.60 5.19
N ARG A 6 3.86 -12.01 4.31
CA ARG A 6 4.82 -10.96 4.64
C ARG A 6 4.18 -9.67 5.13
N MET A 7 2.89 -9.44 4.82
CA MET A 7 2.13 -8.28 5.28
C MET A 7 1.36 -8.54 6.57
N ARG A 8 1.59 -9.64 7.30
CA ARG A 8 0.82 -9.93 8.52
C ARG A 8 0.87 -8.77 9.52
N GLN A 9 2.05 -8.21 9.77
CA GLN A 9 2.21 -7.09 10.71
C GLN A 9 1.49 -5.84 10.21
N ASP A 10 1.60 -5.55 8.91
CA ASP A 10 0.89 -4.43 8.29
C ASP A 10 -0.64 -4.63 8.36
N LEU A 11 -1.15 -5.83 8.12
CA LEU A 11 -2.58 -6.14 8.19
C LEU A 11 -3.11 -6.06 9.63
N GLU A 12 -2.32 -6.47 10.63
CA GLU A 12 -2.62 -6.26 12.04
C GLU A 12 -2.67 -4.77 12.38
N LEU A 13 -1.70 -3.98 11.90
CA LEU A 13 -1.72 -2.52 12.04
C LEU A 13 -2.97 -1.92 11.38
N PHE A 14 -3.23 -2.25 10.11
CA PHE A 14 -4.39 -1.76 9.36
C PHE A 14 -5.73 -2.16 9.98
N ALA A 15 -5.79 -3.31 10.66
CA ALA A 15 -6.98 -3.72 11.41
C ALA A 15 -7.21 -2.87 12.66
N THR A 16 -6.18 -2.24 13.23
CA THR A 16 -6.27 -1.47 14.48
C THR A 16 -6.42 0.04 14.27
N ILE A 17 -5.91 0.59 13.17
CA ILE A 17 -6.04 2.02 12.85
C ILE A 17 -7.43 2.38 12.29
N PRO A 18 -7.82 3.66 12.28
CA PRO A 18 -9.04 4.12 11.61
C PRO A 18 -9.02 3.82 10.12
N ALA A 19 -10.20 3.68 9.52
CA ALA A 19 -10.32 3.65 8.06
C ALA A 19 -9.86 4.99 7.47
N GLY A 20 -9.31 4.95 6.27
CA GLY A 20 -8.68 6.15 5.72
C GLY A 20 -7.86 5.96 4.47
N GLU A 21 -7.06 6.97 4.16
CA GLU A 21 -6.18 6.97 3.01
C GLU A 21 -4.76 6.72 3.52
N LEU A 22 -4.09 5.76 2.92
CA LEU A 22 -2.67 5.49 3.06
C LEU A 22 -1.97 6.02 1.82
N LYS A 23 -0.96 6.85 2.01
CA LYS A 23 -0.11 7.37 0.95
C LYS A 23 1.30 6.86 1.14
N ILE A 24 1.73 6.00 0.24
CA ILE A 24 3.07 5.42 0.23
C ILE A 24 3.93 6.21 -0.76
N ASP A 25 5.03 6.79 -0.27
CA ASP A 25 6.10 7.31 -1.12
C ASP A 25 7.02 6.14 -1.47
N VAL A 26 6.86 5.63 -2.69
CA VAL A 26 7.60 4.46 -3.17
C VAL A 26 9.09 4.79 -3.35
N LEU A 27 9.42 6.06 -3.55
CA LEU A 27 10.81 6.48 -3.71
C LEU A 27 11.57 6.50 -2.39
N ARG A 28 10.87 6.80 -1.29
CA ARG A 28 11.44 6.89 0.06
C ARG A 28 11.18 5.65 0.90
N GLY A 29 10.21 4.84 0.51
CA GLY A 29 9.74 3.70 1.30
C GLY A 29 9.01 4.10 2.57
N THR A 30 8.31 5.24 2.56
CA THR A 30 7.55 5.73 3.71
C THR A 30 6.05 5.65 3.47
N CYS A 31 5.27 5.49 4.55
CA CYS A 31 3.82 5.42 4.51
C CYS A 31 3.22 6.49 5.42
N ASN A 32 2.23 7.23 4.93
CA ASN A 32 1.49 8.22 5.70
C ASN A 32 0.01 7.87 5.69
N HIS A 33 -0.59 7.80 6.87
CA HIS A 33 -2.04 7.70 7.03
C HIS A 33 -2.64 9.09 7.23
N HIS A 34 -3.79 9.37 6.59
CA HIS A 34 -4.38 10.72 6.58
C HIS A 34 -4.54 11.37 7.96
N SER A 35 -4.81 10.56 9.01
CA SER A 35 -5.11 11.07 10.37
C SER A 35 -4.04 10.73 11.40
N LEU A 36 -3.19 9.75 11.12
CA LEU A 36 -2.14 9.33 12.06
C LEU A 36 -0.77 9.88 11.68
N GLY A 37 -0.63 10.46 10.47
CA GLY A 37 0.65 10.89 9.94
C GLY A 37 1.50 9.71 9.48
N GLU A 38 2.81 9.83 9.61
CA GLU A 38 3.73 8.78 9.20
C GLU A 38 3.56 7.53 10.07
N ILE A 39 3.39 6.38 9.43
CA ILE A 39 3.28 5.08 10.09
C ILE A 39 4.30 4.13 9.50
N ASP A 40 4.91 3.32 10.38
CA ASP A 40 5.86 2.30 9.96
C ASP A 40 5.11 1.12 9.35
N THR A 41 5.47 0.75 8.12
CA THR A 41 4.86 -0.36 7.40
C THR A 41 5.94 -1.11 6.63
N TYR A 42 5.92 -2.43 6.71
CA TYR A 42 6.85 -3.28 5.98
C TYR A 42 6.68 -3.12 4.46
N ILE A 43 5.43 -3.00 3.99
CA ILE A 43 5.11 -2.89 2.56
C ILE A 43 5.72 -1.66 1.90
N ALA A 44 5.87 -0.53 2.61
CA ALA A 44 6.46 0.67 2.04
C ALA A 44 7.93 0.44 1.66
N GLY A 45 8.70 -0.20 2.54
CA GLY A 45 10.09 -0.56 2.26
C GLY A 45 10.23 -1.58 1.13
N GLU A 46 9.38 -2.61 1.11
CA GLU A 46 9.37 -3.60 0.02
C GLU A 46 9.03 -2.98 -1.33
N LEU A 47 8.05 -2.07 -1.38
CA LEU A 47 7.69 -1.36 -2.60
C LEU A 47 8.84 -0.51 -3.12
N ALA A 48 9.57 0.18 -2.22
CA ALA A 48 10.73 0.97 -2.60
C ALA A 48 11.85 0.10 -3.18
N ALA A 49 12.19 -1.01 -2.50
CA ALA A 49 13.20 -1.94 -2.98
C ALA A 49 12.81 -2.59 -4.32
N TRP A 50 11.54 -2.98 -4.46
CA TRP A 50 11.01 -3.52 -5.71
C TRP A 50 11.08 -2.49 -6.85
N PHE A 51 10.69 -1.24 -6.59
CA PHE A 51 10.68 -0.20 -7.60
C PHE A 51 12.10 0.15 -8.06
N GLU A 52 13.04 0.31 -7.13
CA GLU A 52 14.46 0.54 -7.45
C GLU A 52 15.03 -0.61 -8.30
N HIS A 53 14.74 -1.86 -7.93
CA HIS A 53 15.14 -3.02 -8.72
C HIS A 53 14.55 -2.98 -10.14
N ARG A 54 13.28 -2.58 -10.30
CA ARG A 54 12.64 -2.43 -11.62
C ARG A 54 13.32 -1.36 -12.47
N LEU A 55 13.63 -0.19 -11.89
CA LEU A 55 14.35 0.86 -12.60
C LEU A 55 15.71 0.36 -13.10
N ALA A 56 16.46 -0.34 -12.24
CA ALA A 56 17.76 -0.92 -12.60
C ALA A 56 17.66 -1.96 -13.73
N VAL A 57 16.69 -2.89 -13.66
CA VAL A 57 16.45 -3.90 -14.70
C VAL A 57 16.10 -3.27 -16.05
N HIS A 58 15.33 -2.17 -16.03
CA HIS A 58 14.91 -1.46 -17.24
C HIS A 58 15.87 -0.34 -17.65
N GLN A 59 17.00 -0.17 -16.96
CA GLN A 59 17.98 0.89 -17.20
C GLN A 59 17.37 2.31 -17.19
N ILE A 60 16.36 2.51 -16.36
CA ILE A 60 15.72 3.82 -16.17
C ILE A 60 16.48 4.55 -15.08
N SER A 61 16.88 5.79 -15.35
CA SER A 61 17.59 6.59 -14.37
C SER A 61 16.66 7.01 -13.23
N ARG A 62 17.09 6.77 -11.99
CA ARG A 62 16.33 7.15 -10.80
C ARG A 62 16.05 8.66 -10.72
N VAL A 63 16.96 9.49 -11.23
CA VAL A 63 16.80 10.96 -11.21
C VAL A 63 15.71 11.46 -12.16
N ASP A 64 15.31 10.65 -13.14
CA ASP A 64 14.24 11.01 -14.08
C ASP A 64 12.85 10.82 -13.46
N ILE A 65 12.77 10.07 -12.34
CA ILE A 65 11.53 9.85 -11.59
C ILE A 65 11.40 10.91 -10.49
N LEU A 66 10.55 11.89 -10.74
CA LEU A 66 10.29 13.01 -9.81
C LEU A 66 9.41 12.58 -8.63
N ALA A 67 8.42 11.73 -8.90
CA ALA A 67 7.53 11.19 -7.88
C ALA A 67 7.13 9.76 -8.24
N ALA A 68 7.02 8.90 -7.23
CA ALA A 68 6.34 7.62 -7.33
C ALA A 68 5.53 7.43 -6.05
N THR A 69 4.21 7.42 -6.20
CA THR A 69 3.27 7.38 -5.07
C THR A 69 2.26 6.29 -5.31
N LEU A 70 1.90 5.61 -4.23
CA LEU A 70 0.78 4.69 -4.20
C LEU A 70 -0.19 5.15 -3.12
N THR A 71 -1.38 5.52 -3.55
CA THR A 71 -2.49 5.85 -2.65
C THR A 71 -3.37 4.63 -2.49
N VAL A 72 -3.72 4.28 -1.26
CA VAL A 72 -4.57 3.13 -0.93
C VAL A 72 -5.70 3.60 -0.02
N GLN A 73 -6.93 3.43 -0.47
CA GLN A 73 -8.08 3.58 0.40
C GLN A 73 -8.21 2.31 1.26
N LEU A 74 -8.08 2.49 2.58
CA LEU A 74 -8.27 1.47 3.59
C LEU A 74 -9.72 1.52 4.08
N GLU A 75 -10.54 0.61 3.55
CA GLU A 75 -11.88 0.36 4.05
C GLU A 75 -11.97 -1.03 4.68
N ARG A 76 -12.60 -1.10 5.86
CA ARG A 76 -12.89 -2.36 6.55
C ARG A 76 -14.37 -2.65 6.40
N ILE A 77 -14.69 -3.84 5.90
CA ILE A 77 -16.07 -4.31 5.81
C ILE A 77 -16.34 -5.15 7.06
N ASP A 78 -17.09 -4.57 8.00
CA ASP A 78 -17.56 -5.28 9.18
C ASP A 78 -18.60 -6.33 8.76
N SER A 79 -18.26 -7.62 8.87
CA SER A 79 -19.24 -8.66 8.66
C SER A 79 -20.08 -8.83 9.93
N LYS A 80 -21.39 -8.52 9.84
CA LYS A 80 -22.35 -8.65 10.95
C LYS A 80 -22.55 -10.09 11.45
N THR A 81 -21.91 -11.08 10.83
CA THR A 81 -22.23 -12.50 10.96
C THR A 81 -21.04 -13.38 11.33
N ASN A 82 -19.96 -12.79 11.88
CA ASN A 82 -18.68 -13.49 11.95
C ASN A 82 -18.59 -14.48 13.13
N ARG A 83 -18.99 -15.74 12.87
CA ARG A 83 -18.60 -16.92 13.67
C ARG A 83 -17.08 -17.18 13.61
N HIS A 84 -16.39 -16.62 12.63
CA HIS A 84 -14.93 -16.61 12.51
C HIS A 84 -14.44 -15.17 12.60
N ARG A 85 -13.39 -14.84 13.36
CA ARG A 85 -12.89 -13.46 13.54
C ARG A 85 -12.21 -12.88 12.29
N SER A 86 -12.77 -12.99 11.08
CA SER A 86 -12.15 -12.45 9.87
C SER A 86 -12.35 -10.93 9.74
N VAL A 87 -11.34 -10.22 9.22
CA VAL A 87 -11.40 -8.81 8.82
C VAL A 87 -11.32 -8.77 7.29
N THR A 88 -12.32 -8.18 6.64
CA THR A 88 -12.30 -7.97 5.20
C THR A 88 -11.84 -6.55 4.90
N PHE A 89 -10.81 -6.44 4.09
CA PHE A 89 -10.30 -5.18 3.57
C PHE A 89 -10.75 -5.01 2.13
N ASP A 90 -11.26 -3.83 1.79
CA ASP A 90 -11.49 -3.44 0.40
C ASP A 90 -10.46 -2.40 0.01
N TRP A 91 -9.55 -2.78 -0.88
CA TRP A 91 -8.40 -1.97 -1.28
C TRP A 91 -8.71 -1.26 -2.58
N HIS A 92 -8.70 0.07 -2.56
CA HIS A 92 -8.70 0.88 -3.78
C HIS A 92 -7.35 1.57 -3.91
N CYS A 93 -6.54 1.06 -4.82
CA CYS A 93 -5.17 1.47 -5.03
C CYS A 93 -5.07 2.34 -6.29
N VAL A 94 -4.44 3.50 -6.14
CA VAL A 94 -4.07 4.39 -7.25
C VAL A 94 -2.57 4.58 -7.24
N GLY A 95 -1.90 4.07 -8.28
CA GLY A 95 -0.48 4.26 -8.50
C GLY A 95 -0.23 5.48 -9.38
N LEU A 96 0.80 6.25 -9.06
CA LEU A 96 1.21 7.43 -9.81
C LEU A 96 2.73 7.48 -9.89
N VAL A 97 3.26 7.58 -11.10
CA VAL A 97 4.68 7.82 -11.37
C VAL A 97 4.79 9.06 -12.25
N SER A 98 5.55 10.05 -11.83
CA SER A 98 5.76 11.30 -12.56
C SER A 98 7.22 11.46 -12.96
N THR A 99 7.42 11.82 -14.21
CA THR A 99 8.66 12.31 -14.81
C THR A 99 8.54 13.80 -15.08
N ALA A 100 9.60 14.42 -15.63
CA ALA A 100 9.56 15.84 -15.98
C ALA A 100 8.53 16.19 -17.07
N ASP A 101 8.21 15.23 -17.93
CA ASP A 101 7.38 15.40 -19.12
C ASP A 101 5.99 14.74 -19.01
N ARG A 102 5.83 13.74 -18.14
CA ARG A 102 4.61 12.92 -18.11
C ARG A 102 4.26 12.36 -16.74
N GLU A 103 2.97 12.12 -16.54
CA GLU A 103 2.44 11.33 -15.44
C GLU A 103 1.86 10.00 -15.96
N TYR A 104 2.20 8.92 -15.27
CA TYR A 104 1.69 7.58 -15.49
C TYR A 104 0.83 7.18 -14.30
N ARG A 105 -0.46 6.97 -14.54
CA ARG A 105 -1.43 6.60 -13.51
C ARG A 105 -1.98 5.20 -13.73
N SER A 106 -2.12 4.44 -12.66
CA SER A 106 -2.72 3.11 -12.66
C SER A 106 -3.74 2.96 -11.52
N HIS A 107 -4.70 2.06 -11.71
CA HIS A 107 -5.76 1.78 -10.76
C HIS A 107 -5.89 0.27 -10.54
N LEU A 108 -6.08 -0.14 -9.29
CA LEU A 108 -6.35 -1.52 -8.90
C LEU A 108 -7.37 -1.51 -7.76
N CYS A 109 -8.45 -2.28 -7.90
CA CYS A 109 -9.42 -2.52 -6.85
C CYS A 109 -9.38 -4.01 -6.49
N GLU A 110 -9.18 -4.33 -5.22
CA GLU A 110 -9.06 -5.71 -4.76
C GLU A 110 -9.66 -5.86 -3.36
N THR A 111 -10.58 -6.81 -3.19
CA THR A 111 -11.15 -7.15 -1.88
C THR A 111 -10.45 -8.38 -1.30
N HIS A 112 -9.97 -8.29 -0.07
CA HIS A 112 -9.23 -9.35 0.60
C HIS A 112 -9.79 -9.66 1.99
N ALA A 113 -10.14 -10.93 2.23
CA ALA A 113 -10.50 -11.41 3.56
C ALA A 113 -9.26 -11.96 4.29
N TRP A 114 -8.95 -11.39 5.44
CA TRP A 114 -7.84 -11.79 6.30
C TRP A 114 -8.37 -12.37 7.62
N VAL A 115 -7.67 -13.37 8.16
CA VAL A 115 -7.99 -13.96 9.47
C VAL A 115 -6.80 -13.71 10.40
N PRO A 116 -6.97 -12.96 11.50
CA PRO A 116 -5.95 -12.79 12.53
C PRO A 116 -5.50 -14.14 13.09
N ALA A 117 -4.22 -14.27 13.43
CA ALA A 117 -3.77 -15.41 14.22
C ALA A 117 -4.43 -15.37 15.61
N ALA A 118 -4.81 -16.54 16.12
CA ALA A 118 -5.43 -16.69 17.45
C ALA A 118 -4.42 -16.48 18.58
#